data_AF-A0AAP6BK00-F1
#
_entry.id   AF-A0AAP6BK00-F1
#
_cell.length_a   1.000
_cell.length_b   1.000
_cell.length_c   1.000
_cell.angle_alpha   90.00
_cell.angle_beta   90.00
_cell.angle_gamma   90.00
#
_symmetry.space_group_name_H-M   'P 1'
#
loop_
_entity.id
_entity.type
_entity.pdbx_description
1 polymer ?
#
loop_
_entity_poly.entity_id
_entity_poly.type
_entity_poly.pdbx_seq_one_letter_code
_entity_poly.pdbx_strand_id
1 'polypeptide(L)'
;MHDDLMTRARTWLAEDPDPETRDELAKLIEAGDITELAARFTGTLQFGTAGLRGELGAGPMRMNRTVVIRAAAGLASYLRTKGEPNALVVIGYDARHKSEDFARDTAAVMTGAGLRAALLPRPLPTPVLAYAIRHLGAAAGVEVTASHNPPRDNGYKVYLGDGSQIVPPSDSEIAAEIEAIESLNNVPRPEGGWETLDETVLEAYLARTDKVLSPTSARTARTVYTPLHGVGRDVLLAAFDRAGFPTPVLVPEQADPDPDFPTVAFPNPEEPGAMDLAFAKARETTPDLIIANDPDADRCAAAVRDGDDWRMLRGDEVGALLASHLVKRGAQGTFAESIVSSSLLGRIAEKANLPYEETLTGFKWIARVEGLRYGYEEALGYCVDPEGVRDKDGITAALLITELASELKEQGRTLLDLLDDLAVEHGLHATDQLSVRVEDLSLIADAMTRLREHPPTSLAGLPVTKAEDLTQGTDKLPPTDGLRYTLDGARVIVRPSGTEPKLKCYLEVVIPVEDHSALPAAKEKAAHLLTEIKRDFSTAAGI
;
A
#
# COMPACT_ATOMS: atom_id res chain seq x y z
N MET A 1 -30.49 -26.47 -4.29
CA MET A 1 -29.73 -25.32 -3.76
C MET A 1 -29.07 -25.67 -2.43
N HIS A 2 -29.82 -26.05 -1.38
CA HIS A 2 -29.24 -26.49 -0.10
C HIS A 2 -28.41 -27.79 -0.19
N ASP A 3 -28.92 -28.82 -0.87
CA ASP A 3 -28.18 -30.09 -1.03
C ASP A 3 -26.89 -29.93 -1.85
N ASP A 4 -26.90 -28.99 -2.80
CA ASP A 4 -25.73 -28.64 -3.62
C ASP A 4 -24.66 -27.91 -2.79
N LEU A 5 -25.08 -26.93 -1.98
CA LEU A 5 -24.20 -26.21 -1.04
C LEU A 5 -23.51 -27.16 -0.05
N MET A 6 -24.28 -28.07 0.57
CA MET A 6 -23.73 -29.07 1.51
C MET A 6 -22.77 -30.05 0.82
N THR A 7 -23.06 -30.42 -0.43
CA THR A 7 -22.16 -31.27 -1.22
C THR A 7 -20.85 -30.55 -1.51
N ARG A 8 -20.90 -29.30 -1.96
CA ARG A 8 -19.71 -28.46 -2.20
C ARG A 8 -18.87 -28.30 -0.92
N ALA A 9 -19.51 -28.04 0.22
CA ALA A 9 -18.84 -27.92 1.50
C ALA A 9 -18.14 -29.23 1.93
N ARG A 10 -18.80 -30.39 1.78
CA ARG A 10 -18.19 -31.69 2.08
C ARG A 10 -17.03 -32.04 1.15
N THR A 11 -17.14 -31.71 -0.15
CA THR A 11 -16.04 -31.88 -1.11
C THR A 11 -14.85 -31.02 -0.72
N TRP A 12 -15.08 -29.75 -0.38
CA TRP A 12 -14.01 -28.86 0.12
C TRP A 12 -13.36 -29.40 1.39
N LEU A 13 -14.16 -29.82 2.37
CA LEU A 13 -13.68 -30.42 3.63
C LEU A 13 -12.77 -31.64 3.38
N ALA A 14 -13.05 -32.43 2.33
CA ALA A 14 -12.22 -33.58 2.00
C ALA A 14 -10.84 -33.18 1.46
N GLU A 15 -10.75 -32.08 0.71
CA GLU A 15 -9.51 -31.58 0.10
C GLU A 15 -8.69 -30.65 1.00
N ASP A 16 -9.31 -30.03 2.00
CA ASP A 16 -8.67 -29.02 2.84
C ASP A 16 -7.51 -29.62 3.64
N PRO A 17 -6.25 -29.14 3.47
CA PRO A 17 -5.10 -29.69 4.15
C PRO A 17 -4.91 -29.14 5.57
N ASP A 18 -5.66 -28.12 5.97
CA ASP A 18 -5.50 -27.46 7.28
C ASP A 18 -6.46 -28.05 8.33
N PRO A 19 -5.96 -28.67 9.41
CA PRO A 19 -6.80 -29.18 10.48
C PRO A 19 -7.74 -28.15 11.10
N GLU A 20 -7.35 -26.88 11.16
CA GLU A 20 -8.17 -25.82 11.79
C GLU A 20 -9.39 -25.48 10.95
N THR A 21 -9.22 -25.18 9.67
CA THR A 21 -10.36 -24.84 8.78
C THR A 21 -11.19 -26.07 8.45
N ARG A 22 -10.62 -27.29 8.50
CA ARG A 22 -11.39 -28.53 8.45
C ARG A 22 -12.33 -28.66 9.64
N ASP A 23 -11.84 -28.46 10.86
CA ASP A 23 -12.66 -28.53 12.08
C ASP A 23 -13.74 -27.45 12.09
N GLU A 24 -13.39 -26.21 11.71
CA GLU A 24 -14.32 -25.11 11.53
C GLU A 24 -15.45 -25.49 10.56
N LEU A 25 -15.12 -25.97 9.37
CA LEU A 25 -16.11 -26.33 8.35
C LEU A 25 -16.95 -27.55 8.75
N ALA A 26 -16.35 -28.54 9.41
CA ALA A 26 -17.07 -29.72 9.89
C ALA A 26 -18.16 -29.33 10.89
N LYS A 27 -17.88 -28.40 11.81
CA LYS A 27 -18.86 -27.87 12.77
C LYS A 27 -20.03 -27.15 12.08
N LEU A 28 -19.74 -26.34 11.06
CA LEU A 28 -20.80 -25.67 10.27
C LEU A 28 -21.69 -26.67 9.52
N ILE A 29 -21.09 -27.71 8.95
CA ILE A 29 -21.80 -28.80 8.25
C ILE A 29 -22.65 -29.60 9.24
N GLU A 30 -22.14 -29.94 10.42
CA GLU A 30 -22.87 -30.68 11.46
C GLU A 30 -24.04 -29.87 12.02
N ALA A 31 -23.83 -28.58 12.26
CA ALA A 31 -24.87 -27.66 12.72
C ALA A 31 -25.95 -27.37 11.66
N GLY A 32 -25.66 -27.64 10.38
CA GLY A 32 -26.53 -27.27 9.27
C GLY A 32 -26.65 -25.76 9.08
N ASP A 33 -25.59 -25.00 9.37
CA ASP A 33 -25.59 -23.54 9.29
C ASP A 33 -25.52 -23.06 7.83
N ILE A 34 -26.67 -23.05 7.17
CA ILE A 34 -26.80 -22.67 5.77
C ILE A 34 -26.37 -21.22 5.52
N THR A 35 -26.54 -20.32 6.48
CA THR A 35 -26.20 -18.90 6.31
C THR A 35 -24.70 -18.72 6.19
N GLU A 36 -23.94 -19.27 7.13
CA GLU A 36 -22.47 -19.24 7.09
C GLU A 36 -21.91 -20.00 5.89
N LEU A 37 -22.47 -21.18 5.58
CA LEU A 37 -22.07 -21.93 4.40
C LEU A 37 -22.34 -21.13 3.12
N ALA A 38 -23.48 -20.44 3.00
CA ALA A 38 -23.75 -19.61 1.84
C ALA A 38 -22.74 -18.45 1.74
N ALA A 39 -22.45 -17.75 2.84
CA ALA A 39 -21.47 -16.66 2.86
C ALA A 39 -20.07 -17.10 2.41
N ARG A 40 -19.71 -18.37 2.63
CA ARG A 40 -18.38 -18.93 2.31
C ARG A 40 -18.30 -19.61 0.95
N PHE A 41 -19.42 -20.06 0.37
CA PHE A 41 -19.48 -20.89 -0.84
C PHE A 41 -20.32 -20.31 -1.99
N THR A 42 -20.80 -19.07 -1.92
CA THR A 42 -21.48 -18.41 -3.05
C THR A 42 -20.58 -18.15 -4.27
N GLY A 43 -19.26 -18.16 -4.08
CA GLY A 43 -18.27 -17.99 -5.14
C GLY A 43 -16.87 -18.39 -4.68
N THR A 44 -15.86 -17.73 -5.24
CA THR A 44 -14.46 -17.82 -4.84
C THR A 44 -13.90 -16.42 -4.58
N LEU A 45 -12.91 -16.36 -3.68
CA LEU A 45 -12.13 -15.16 -3.46
C LEU A 45 -11.49 -14.73 -4.79
N GLN A 46 -11.73 -13.48 -5.20
CA GLN A 46 -11.33 -12.99 -6.52
C GLN A 46 -9.83 -12.71 -6.55
N PHE A 47 -9.14 -13.31 -7.53
CA PHE A 47 -7.75 -13.00 -7.85
C PHE A 47 -7.70 -11.84 -8.85
N GLY A 48 -6.90 -10.82 -8.59
CA GLY A 48 -6.73 -9.70 -9.52
C GLY A 48 -5.40 -8.98 -9.36
N THR A 49 -5.32 -7.74 -9.80
CA THR A 49 -4.07 -6.94 -9.73
C THR A 49 -3.46 -6.77 -8.32
N ALA A 50 -4.25 -6.92 -7.25
CA ALA A 50 -3.76 -6.89 -5.88
C ALA A 50 -3.45 -8.30 -5.32
N GLY A 51 -3.53 -9.33 -6.18
CA GLY A 51 -3.47 -10.74 -5.81
C GLY A 51 -4.76 -11.20 -5.12
N LEU A 52 -4.63 -11.95 -4.02
CA LEU A 52 -5.75 -12.32 -3.15
C LEU A 52 -5.72 -11.52 -1.86
N ARG A 53 -6.90 -11.24 -1.31
CA ARG A 53 -7.05 -10.65 0.01
C ARG A 53 -8.40 -11.00 0.59
N GLY A 54 -8.43 -11.41 1.85
CA GLY A 54 -9.67 -11.69 2.55
C GLY A 54 -9.45 -12.18 3.97
N GLU A 55 -10.56 -12.28 4.70
CA GLU A 55 -10.59 -12.83 6.04
C GLU A 55 -10.15 -14.31 6.02
N LEU A 56 -9.36 -14.70 7.02
CA LEU A 56 -8.97 -16.08 7.27
C LEU A 56 -10.19 -16.92 7.67
N GLY A 57 -10.29 -18.15 7.15
CA GLY A 57 -11.33 -19.10 7.55
C GLY A 57 -11.61 -20.17 6.50
N ALA A 58 -12.52 -21.08 6.82
CA ALA A 58 -12.88 -22.17 5.93
C ALA A 58 -13.78 -21.74 4.76
N GLY A 59 -13.51 -22.33 3.58
CA GLY A 59 -14.30 -22.17 2.36
C GLY A 59 -13.63 -21.30 1.28
N PRO A 60 -14.17 -21.31 0.05
CA PRO A 60 -13.54 -20.67 -1.11
C PRO A 60 -13.58 -19.12 -1.09
N MET A 61 -14.45 -18.50 -0.30
CA MET A 61 -14.54 -17.03 -0.12
C MET A 61 -13.70 -16.53 1.08
N ARG A 62 -12.76 -17.33 1.58
CA ARG A 62 -11.89 -17.00 2.71
C ARG A 62 -10.43 -17.32 2.37
N MET A 63 -9.51 -16.61 2.99
CA MET A 63 -8.09 -16.95 2.92
C MET A 63 -7.83 -18.22 3.75
N ASN A 64 -7.23 -19.22 3.12
CA ASN A 64 -6.83 -20.48 3.74
C ASN A 64 -5.82 -21.21 2.83
N ARG A 65 -5.25 -22.31 3.35
CA ARG A 65 -4.25 -23.11 2.63
C ARG A 65 -4.78 -23.63 1.30
N THR A 66 -6.06 -24.02 1.23
CA THR A 66 -6.66 -24.52 -0.02
C THR A 66 -6.67 -23.46 -1.12
N VAL A 67 -7.10 -22.24 -0.80
CA VAL A 67 -7.10 -21.10 -1.74
C VAL A 67 -5.67 -20.74 -2.16
N VAL A 68 -4.72 -20.69 -1.21
CA VAL A 68 -3.31 -20.37 -1.50
C VAL A 68 -2.66 -21.42 -2.39
N ILE A 69 -2.88 -22.72 -2.13
CA ILE A 69 -2.35 -23.81 -2.96
C ILE A 69 -2.89 -23.72 -4.39
N ARG A 70 -4.18 -23.42 -4.56
CA ARG A 70 -4.79 -23.19 -5.88
C ARG A 70 -4.16 -21.99 -6.58
N ALA A 71 -3.97 -20.87 -5.86
CA ALA A 71 -3.33 -19.67 -6.39
C ALA A 71 -1.88 -19.93 -6.84
N ALA A 72 -1.09 -20.61 -6.01
CA ALA A 72 0.27 -21.00 -6.32
C ALA A 72 0.33 -21.95 -7.52
N ALA A 73 -0.60 -22.89 -7.64
CA ALA A 73 -0.65 -23.83 -8.77
C ALA A 73 -0.99 -23.11 -10.09
N GLY A 74 -1.95 -22.18 -10.06
CA GLY A 74 -2.27 -21.35 -11.22
C GLY A 74 -1.10 -20.47 -11.64
N LEU A 75 -0.40 -19.82 -10.69
CA LEU A 75 0.82 -19.07 -10.99
C LEU A 75 1.94 -19.98 -11.56
N ALA A 76 2.11 -21.19 -11.03
CA ALA A 76 3.10 -22.13 -11.55
C ALA A 76 2.77 -22.56 -13.00
N SER A 77 1.50 -22.83 -13.30
CA SER A 77 1.04 -23.13 -14.66
C SER A 77 1.29 -21.95 -15.60
N TYR A 78 0.95 -20.73 -15.17
CA TYR A 78 1.21 -19.49 -15.92
C TYR A 78 2.68 -19.33 -16.30
N LEU A 79 3.61 -19.47 -15.35
CA LEU A 79 5.04 -19.33 -15.61
C LEU A 79 5.57 -20.40 -16.57
N ARG A 80 5.05 -21.63 -16.46
CA ARG A 80 5.42 -22.73 -17.36
C ARG A 80 4.91 -22.51 -18.79
N THR A 81 3.71 -21.97 -18.98
CA THR A 81 3.14 -21.72 -20.31
C THR A 81 3.83 -20.55 -21.02
N LYS A 82 4.35 -19.57 -20.28
CA LYS A 82 5.16 -18.46 -20.85
C LYS A 82 6.58 -18.88 -21.25
N GLY A 83 6.96 -20.14 -21.05
CA GLY A 83 8.19 -20.72 -21.61
C GLY A 83 9.44 -20.50 -20.76
N GLU A 84 9.30 -20.35 -19.44
CA GLU A 84 10.43 -20.27 -18.51
C GLU A 84 10.62 -21.60 -17.73
N PRO A 85 11.18 -22.64 -18.36
CA PRO A 85 11.51 -23.88 -17.66
C PRO A 85 12.52 -23.59 -16.54
N ASN A 86 12.25 -24.08 -15.33
CA ASN A 86 13.05 -23.84 -14.13
C ASN A 86 13.12 -22.36 -13.68
N ALA A 87 12.11 -21.53 -14.02
CA ALA A 87 11.97 -20.19 -13.47
C ALA A 87 12.11 -20.18 -11.95
N LEU A 88 12.80 -19.16 -11.42
CA LEU A 88 12.92 -18.90 -9.99
C LEU A 88 11.72 -18.06 -9.53
N VAL A 89 11.08 -18.52 -8.46
CA VAL A 89 10.06 -17.77 -7.73
C VAL A 89 10.58 -17.48 -6.33
N VAL A 90 10.60 -16.20 -5.94
CA VAL A 90 10.96 -15.78 -4.57
C VAL A 90 9.68 -15.64 -3.75
N ILE A 91 9.69 -16.15 -2.52
CA ILE A 91 8.53 -16.13 -1.63
C ILE A 91 8.92 -15.45 -0.32
N GLY A 92 8.13 -14.47 0.08
CA GLY A 92 8.24 -13.70 1.32
C GLY A 92 6.90 -13.67 2.04
N TYR A 93 6.93 -13.24 3.29
CA TYR A 93 5.76 -13.23 4.16
C TYR A 93 5.94 -12.24 5.32
N ASP A 94 4.82 -11.73 5.81
CA ASP A 94 4.77 -10.95 7.06
C ASP A 94 4.51 -11.84 8.28
N ALA A 95 4.31 -11.21 9.44
CA ALA A 95 4.12 -11.92 10.71
C ALA A 95 2.66 -12.34 11.00
N ARG A 96 1.70 -12.15 10.08
CA ARG A 96 0.29 -12.47 10.33
C ARG A 96 0.08 -13.98 10.52
N HIS A 97 -1.04 -14.32 11.18
CA HIS A 97 -1.50 -15.69 11.27
C HIS A 97 -1.55 -16.36 9.88
N LYS A 98 -0.99 -17.57 9.79
CA LYS A 98 -0.87 -18.39 8.57
C LYS A 98 0.06 -17.85 7.47
N SER A 99 0.70 -16.69 7.62
CA SER A 99 1.57 -16.16 6.57
C SER A 99 2.74 -17.10 6.23
N GLU A 100 3.38 -17.69 7.25
CA GLU A 100 4.43 -18.68 7.05
C GLU A 100 3.90 -19.97 6.39
N ASP A 101 2.75 -20.49 6.82
CA ASP A 101 2.13 -21.69 6.24
C ASP A 101 1.84 -21.51 4.74
N PHE A 102 1.27 -20.36 4.39
CA PHE A 102 0.95 -20.01 3.01
C PHE A 102 2.21 -19.86 2.17
N ALA A 103 3.27 -19.25 2.70
CA ALA A 103 4.55 -19.14 2.02
C ALA A 103 5.20 -20.51 1.75
N ARG A 104 5.14 -21.41 2.75
CA ARG A 104 5.64 -22.80 2.62
C ARG A 104 4.83 -23.61 1.62
N ASP A 105 3.49 -23.48 1.63
CA ASP A 105 2.62 -24.11 0.65
C ASP A 105 2.95 -23.65 -0.77
N THR A 106 3.17 -22.35 -0.97
CA THR A 106 3.60 -21.82 -2.26
C THR A 106 4.94 -22.39 -2.69
N ALA A 107 5.94 -22.41 -1.81
CA ALA A 107 7.26 -22.97 -2.12
C ALA A 107 7.18 -24.46 -2.51
N ALA A 108 6.36 -25.24 -1.79
CA ALA A 108 6.10 -26.64 -2.10
C ALA A 108 5.43 -26.80 -3.47
N VAL A 109 4.40 -26.02 -3.79
CA VAL A 109 3.71 -26.07 -5.09
C VAL A 109 4.64 -25.70 -6.24
N MET A 110 5.43 -24.63 -6.11
CA MET A 110 6.41 -24.22 -7.13
C MET A 110 7.43 -25.33 -7.38
N THR A 111 7.98 -25.91 -6.30
CA THR A 111 8.92 -27.04 -6.38
C THR A 111 8.29 -28.26 -7.06
N GLY A 112 7.07 -28.61 -6.66
CA GLY A 112 6.32 -29.73 -7.20
C GLY A 112 5.95 -29.57 -8.69
N ALA A 113 5.81 -28.33 -9.15
CA ALA A 113 5.59 -28.00 -10.56
C ALA A 113 6.89 -28.01 -11.40
N GLY A 114 8.06 -28.26 -10.78
CA GLY A 114 9.36 -28.25 -11.42
C GLY A 114 9.98 -26.85 -11.58
N LEU A 115 9.49 -25.86 -10.83
CA LEU A 115 10.10 -24.52 -10.74
C LEU A 115 11.10 -24.47 -9.59
N ARG A 116 11.98 -23.48 -9.59
CA ARG A 116 12.86 -23.19 -8.47
C ARG A 116 12.12 -22.27 -7.49
N ALA A 117 12.09 -22.63 -6.22
CA ALA A 117 11.48 -21.81 -5.17
C ALA A 117 12.56 -21.36 -4.18
N ALA A 118 12.54 -20.08 -3.83
CA ALA A 118 13.42 -19.47 -2.84
C ALA A 118 12.56 -18.74 -1.79
N LEU A 119 12.52 -19.26 -0.58
CA LEU A 119 11.78 -18.71 0.56
C LEU A 119 12.70 -17.79 1.37
N LEU A 120 12.25 -16.56 1.67
CA LEU A 120 12.95 -15.67 2.60
C LEU A 120 13.09 -16.33 3.99
N PRO A 121 14.19 -16.07 4.73
CA PRO A 121 14.54 -16.84 5.93
C PRO A 121 13.55 -16.71 7.10
N ARG A 122 12.78 -15.62 7.12
CA ARG A 122 11.90 -15.20 8.23
C ARG A 122 10.92 -14.13 7.72
N PRO A 123 9.94 -13.71 8.53
CA PRO A 123 9.12 -12.56 8.19
C PRO A 123 9.98 -11.31 7.90
N LEU A 124 9.82 -10.73 6.71
CA LEU A 124 10.61 -9.60 6.22
C LEU A 124 9.72 -8.62 5.45
N PRO A 125 10.08 -7.32 5.39
CA PRO A 125 9.29 -6.32 4.66
C PRO A 125 9.08 -6.65 3.18
N THR A 126 7.91 -6.29 2.66
CA THR A 126 7.58 -6.30 1.21
C THR A 126 8.71 -5.71 0.33
N PRO A 127 9.34 -4.57 0.66
CA PRO A 127 10.44 -4.04 -0.16
C PRO A 127 11.65 -4.97 -0.27
N VAL A 128 11.91 -5.86 0.71
CA VAL A 128 12.99 -6.86 0.63
C VAL A 128 12.65 -7.92 -0.41
N LEU A 129 11.41 -8.41 -0.46
CA LEU A 129 10.95 -9.30 -1.52
C LEU A 129 11.07 -8.62 -2.89
N ALA A 130 10.53 -7.40 -3.02
CA ALA A 130 10.53 -6.66 -4.27
C ALA A 130 11.96 -6.44 -4.79
N TYR A 131 12.92 -6.15 -3.91
CA TYR A 131 14.35 -6.10 -4.22
C TYR A 131 14.88 -7.46 -4.68
N ALA A 132 14.57 -8.53 -3.94
CA ALA A 132 15.06 -9.89 -4.19
C ALA A 132 14.72 -10.41 -5.59
N ILE A 133 13.53 -10.08 -6.10
CA ILE A 133 13.08 -10.51 -7.44
C ILE A 133 14.09 -10.10 -8.51
N ARG A 134 14.43 -8.80 -8.55
CA ARG A 134 15.36 -8.26 -9.53
C ARG A 134 16.81 -8.65 -9.22
N HIS A 135 17.17 -8.68 -7.94
CA HIS A 135 18.51 -9.03 -7.49
C HIS A 135 18.90 -10.48 -7.87
N LEU A 136 17.96 -11.41 -7.74
CA LEU A 136 18.16 -12.84 -8.03
C LEU A 136 17.79 -13.22 -9.48
N GLY A 137 17.25 -12.27 -10.27
CA GLY A 137 16.74 -12.55 -11.61
C GLY A 137 15.57 -13.54 -11.60
N ALA A 138 14.70 -13.44 -10.60
CA ALA A 138 13.51 -14.27 -10.46
C ALA A 138 12.46 -13.90 -11.51
N ALA A 139 11.70 -14.90 -11.95
CA ALA A 139 10.61 -14.74 -12.90
C ALA A 139 9.37 -14.13 -12.24
N ALA A 140 9.19 -14.39 -10.95
CA ALA A 140 8.09 -13.91 -10.14
C ALA A 140 8.47 -13.82 -8.66
N GLY A 141 7.67 -13.05 -7.92
CA GLY A 141 7.71 -13.03 -6.48
C GLY A 141 6.31 -13.15 -5.88
N VAL A 142 6.23 -13.72 -4.68
CA VAL A 142 4.99 -13.78 -3.89
C VAL A 142 5.26 -13.20 -2.52
N GLU A 143 4.50 -12.17 -2.13
CA GLU A 143 4.48 -11.67 -0.76
C GLU A 143 3.19 -12.09 -0.08
N VAL A 144 3.29 -12.89 0.98
CA VAL A 144 2.13 -13.24 1.80
C VAL A 144 1.92 -12.17 2.88
N THR A 145 1.00 -11.26 2.60
CA THR A 145 0.64 -10.17 3.51
C THR A 145 -0.70 -9.54 3.12
N ALA A 146 -1.44 -9.06 4.11
CA ALA A 146 -2.56 -8.14 3.90
C ALA A 146 -2.19 -6.66 4.18
N SER A 147 -0.90 -6.34 4.31
CA SER A 147 -0.39 -4.98 4.62
C SER A 147 -1.06 -4.42 5.88
N HIS A 148 -1.84 -3.36 5.78
CA HIS A 148 -2.49 -2.68 6.90
C HIS A 148 -3.90 -3.19 7.25
N ASN A 149 -4.39 -4.25 6.59
CA ASN A 149 -5.73 -4.79 6.88
C ASN A 149 -5.87 -5.32 8.33
N PRO A 150 -7.09 -5.54 8.83
CA PRO A 150 -7.33 -6.05 10.19
C PRO A 150 -6.61 -7.38 10.49
N PRO A 151 -6.43 -7.76 11.77
CA PRO A 151 -5.70 -8.98 12.18
C PRO A 151 -6.20 -10.27 11.53
N ARG A 152 -7.51 -10.36 11.26
CA ARG A 152 -8.15 -11.55 10.70
C ARG A 152 -7.98 -11.69 9.19
N ASP A 153 -7.50 -10.65 8.51
CA ASP A 153 -7.23 -10.69 7.08
C ASP A 153 -5.81 -11.17 6.80
N ASN A 154 -5.67 -11.93 5.71
CA ASN A 154 -4.37 -12.22 5.09
C ASN A 154 -4.47 -11.96 3.57
N GLY A 155 -3.34 -12.01 2.86
CA GLY A 155 -3.28 -11.72 1.44
C GLY A 155 -2.12 -12.41 0.74
N TYR A 156 -2.13 -12.33 -0.58
CA TYR A 156 -1.20 -13.03 -1.46
C TYR A 156 -0.88 -12.13 -2.65
N LYS A 157 0.15 -11.28 -2.52
CA LYS A 157 0.56 -10.34 -3.58
C LYS A 157 1.46 -11.07 -4.58
N VAL A 158 1.26 -10.84 -5.87
CA VAL A 158 2.08 -11.43 -6.94
C VAL A 158 2.81 -10.35 -7.73
N TYR A 159 4.10 -10.60 -7.94
CA TYR A 159 5.02 -9.78 -8.72
C TYR A 159 5.57 -10.61 -9.89
N LEU A 160 5.90 -9.95 -11.00
CA LEU A 160 6.62 -10.57 -12.12
C LEU A 160 8.07 -10.10 -12.14
N GLY A 161 8.88 -10.66 -13.04
CA GLY A 161 10.35 -10.48 -13.04
C GLY A 161 10.85 -9.05 -13.28
N ASP A 162 9.98 -8.12 -13.66
CA ASP A 162 10.31 -6.70 -13.69
C ASP A 162 10.38 -6.07 -12.27
N GLY A 163 9.93 -6.80 -11.24
CA GLY A 163 9.85 -6.38 -9.84
C GLY A 163 8.57 -5.62 -9.52
N SER A 164 7.59 -5.59 -10.41
CA SER A 164 6.33 -4.86 -10.23
C SER A 164 5.16 -5.82 -9.98
N GLN A 165 4.15 -5.36 -9.24
CA GLN A 165 2.89 -6.10 -9.09
C GLN A 165 2.18 -6.29 -10.43
N ILE A 166 1.42 -7.39 -10.55
CA ILE A 166 0.68 -7.78 -11.76
C ILE A 166 -0.39 -6.76 -12.20
N VAL A 167 -0.58 -6.67 -13.51
CA VAL A 167 -1.61 -5.85 -14.21
C VAL A 167 -2.21 -6.68 -15.34
N PRO A 168 -3.33 -6.26 -15.95
CA PRO A 168 -3.83 -6.87 -17.18
C PRO A 168 -2.79 -6.88 -18.30
N PRO A 169 -2.68 -7.98 -19.08
CA PRO A 169 -3.51 -9.18 -19.03
C PRO A 169 -3.04 -10.26 -18.04
N SER A 170 -1.85 -10.13 -17.45
CA SER A 170 -1.22 -11.18 -16.64
C SER A 170 -2.06 -11.62 -15.44
N ASP A 171 -2.75 -10.70 -14.77
CA ASP A 171 -3.64 -11.01 -13.65
C ASP A 171 -4.79 -11.94 -14.04
N SER A 172 -5.42 -11.65 -15.19
CA SER A 172 -6.53 -12.42 -15.75
C SER A 172 -6.06 -13.76 -16.32
N GLU A 173 -4.88 -13.79 -16.94
CA GLU A 173 -4.24 -15.04 -17.39
C GLU A 173 -3.95 -15.96 -16.20
N ILE A 174 -3.39 -15.44 -15.10
CA ILE A 174 -3.15 -16.23 -13.87
C ILE A 174 -4.49 -16.67 -13.25
N ALA A 175 -5.49 -15.79 -13.17
CA ALA A 175 -6.81 -16.13 -12.64
C ALA A 175 -7.44 -17.31 -13.41
N ALA A 176 -7.34 -17.33 -14.73
CA ALA A 176 -7.83 -18.45 -15.55
C ALA A 176 -7.10 -19.77 -15.25
N GLU A 177 -5.78 -19.71 -15.03
CA GLU A 177 -5.00 -20.89 -14.62
C GLU A 177 -5.38 -21.38 -13.21
N ILE A 178 -5.77 -20.47 -12.30
CA ILE A 178 -6.28 -20.83 -10.96
C ILE A 178 -7.64 -21.52 -11.08
N GLU A 179 -8.55 -20.99 -11.89
CA GLU A 179 -9.88 -21.56 -12.13
C GLU A 179 -9.82 -22.96 -12.77
N ALA A 180 -8.80 -23.22 -13.58
CA ALA A 180 -8.56 -24.52 -14.21
C ALA A 180 -8.15 -25.63 -13.22
N ILE A 181 -7.81 -25.29 -11.96
CA ILE A 181 -7.46 -26.28 -10.94
C ILE A 181 -8.73 -26.96 -10.40
N GLU A 182 -9.03 -28.16 -10.87
CA GLU A 182 -10.22 -28.91 -10.42
C GLU A 182 -10.06 -29.44 -8.98
N SER A 183 -8.92 -30.08 -8.67
CA SER A 183 -8.67 -30.75 -7.38
C SER A 183 -7.24 -30.56 -6.88
N LEU A 184 -7.09 -30.33 -5.56
CA LEU A 184 -5.79 -30.21 -4.90
C LEU A 184 -5.01 -31.53 -4.84
N ASN A 185 -5.68 -32.67 -5.01
CA ASN A 185 -5.04 -33.99 -4.99
C ASN A 185 -4.03 -34.15 -6.14
N ASN A 186 -4.20 -33.38 -7.22
CA ASN A 186 -3.33 -33.42 -8.39
C ASN A 186 -2.22 -32.37 -8.36
N VAL A 187 -2.15 -31.52 -7.34
CA VAL A 187 -1.12 -30.49 -7.20
C VAL A 187 0.06 -31.06 -6.40
N PRO A 188 1.23 -31.33 -7.00
CA PRO A 188 2.36 -31.89 -6.26
C PRO A 188 2.89 -30.90 -5.22
N ARG A 189 3.07 -31.37 -3.99
CA ARG A 189 3.58 -30.59 -2.86
C ARG A 189 4.59 -31.43 -2.07
N PRO A 190 5.86 -31.53 -2.53
CA PRO A 190 6.89 -32.23 -1.78
C PRO A 190 7.13 -31.58 -0.42
N GLU A 191 7.64 -32.34 0.55
CA GLU A 191 7.96 -31.83 1.89
C GLU A 191 9.22 -30.94 1.93
N GLY A 192 9.94 -30.82 0.80
CA GLY A 192 11.15 -30.02 0.66
C GLY A 192 11.61 -29.92 -0.80
N GLY A 193 12.79 -29.32 -1.00
CA GLY A 193 13.39 -29.12 -2.33
C GLY A 193 13.43 -27.67 -2.79
N TRP A 194 12.75 -26.76 -2.08
CA TRP A 194 12.99 -25.33 -2.20
C TRP A 194 14.20 -24.90 -1.39
N GLU A 195 14.77 -23.76 -1.75
CA GLU A 195 15.84 -23.09 -1.02
C GLU A 195 15.22 -22.15 0.03
N THR A 196 15.70 -22.22 1.27
CA THR A 196 15.50 -21.12 2.22
C THR A 196 16.72 -20.22 2.11
N LEU A 197 16.52 -18.98 1.67
CA LEU A 197 17.56 -17.99 1.50
C LEU A 197 18.19 -17.66 2.86
N ASP A 198 19.46 -17.27 2.85
CA ASP A 198 20.12 -16.70 4.03
C ASP A 198 19.94 -15.16 4.05
N GLU A 199 20.60 -14.50 5.00
CA GLU A 199 20.51 -13.04 5.15
C GLU A 199 21.23 -12.28 4.01
N THR A 200 21.89 -12.94 3.04
CA THR A 200 22.67 -12.22 2.01
C THR A 200 21.82 -11.31 1.14
N VAL A 201 20.57 -11.68 0.87
CA VAL A 201 19.61 -10.84 0.14
C VAL A 201 19.21 -9.62 0.96
N LEU A 202 18.98 -9.79 2.27
CA LEU A 202 18.71 -8.66 3.16
C LEU A 202 19.92 -7.73 3.26
N GLU A 203 21.13 -8.26 3.40
CA GLU A 203 22.36 -7.46 3.42
C GLU A 203 22.57 -6.71 2.11
N ALA A 204 22.25 -7.31 0.96
CA ALA A 204 22.30 -6.64 -0.34
C ALA A 204 21.25 -5.53 -0.47
N TYR A 205 20.03 -5.76 0.05
CA TYR A 205 19.00 -4.72 0.15
C TYR A 205 19.47 -3.57 1.04
N LEU A 206 19.95 -3.87 2.25
CA LEU A 206 20.53 -2.89 3.17
C LEU A 206 21.69 -2.15 2.52
N ALA A 207 22.56 -2.82 1.76
CA ALA A 207 23.64 -2.22 0.97
C ALA A 207 23.11 -1.17 -0.04
N ARG A 208 21.97 -1.46 -0.68
CA ARG A 208 21.33 -0.56 -1.65
C ARG A 208 20.74 0.69 -0.98
N THR A 209 20.22 0.60 0.25
CA THR A 209 19.57 1.75 0.91
C THR A 209 20.50 2.96 1.09
N ASP A 210 21.82 2.77 1.19
CA ASP A 210 22.81 3.87 1.21
C ASP A 210 22.72 4.76 -0.03
N LYS A 211 22.35 4.20 -1.18
CA LYS A 211 22.29 4.94 -2.46
C LYS A 211 21.17 5.97 -2.47
N VAL A 212 20.18 5.82 -1.59
CA VAL A 212 19.09 6.79 -1.43
C VAL A 212 19.60 8.06 -0.76
N LEU A 213 20.66 7.97 0.02
CA LEU A 213 21.16 9.06 0.85
C LEU A 213 22.31 9.83 0.19
N SER A 214 22.47 11.09 0.57
CA SER A 214 23.62 11.93 0.21
C SER A 214 24.77 11.63 1.17
N PRO A 215 25.97 11.24 0.68
CA PRO A 215 27.11 10.89 1.54
C PRO A 215 27.60 12.01 2.46
N THR A 216 27.27 13.27 2.15
CA THR A 216 27.77 14.45 2.87
C THR A 216 26.70 15.14 3.71
N SER A 217 25.48 14.62 3.74
CA SER A 217 24.36 15.24 4.46
C SER A 217 24.39 14.88 5.94
N ALA A 218 23.73 15.72 6.75
CA ALA A 218 23.69 15.54 8.19
C ALA A 218 22.90 14.28 8.60
N ARG A 219 23.29 13.68 9.73
CA ARG A 219 22.64 12.50 10.34
C ARG A 219 22.28 12.80 11.80
N THR A 220 21.60 13.91 12.05
CA THR A 220 21.45 14.49 13.40
C THR A 220 20.02 14.49 13.93
N ALA A 221 19.02 14.20 13.09
CA ALA A 221 17.64 14.05 13.53
C ALA A 221 17.49 12.80 14.42
N ARG A 222 16.86 12.98 15.58
CA ARG A 222 16.45 11.91 16.49
C ARG A 222 15.02 11.53 16.16
N THR A 223 14.72 10.23 16.14
CA THR A 223 13.39 9.75 15.77
C THR A 223 12.74 8.94 16.88
N VAL A 224 11.42 8.99 16.95
CA VAL A 224 10.60 7.91 17.54
C VAL A 224 10.12 7.02 16.41
N TYR A 225 10.10 5.70 16.64
CA TYR A 225 9.70 4.74 15.62
C TYR A 225 8.72 3.70 16.16
N THR A 226 7.71 3.39 15.33
CA THR A 226 6.81 2.25 15.53
C THR A 226 6.59 1.48 14.22
N PRO A 227 6.78 0.15 14.19
CA PRO A 227 6.41 -0.68 13.05
C PRO A 227 4.94 -1.12 13.10
N LEU A 228 4.14 -0.65 14.08
CA LEU A 228 2.75 -1.07 14.31
C LEU A 228 2.57 -2.60 14.37
N HIS A 229 3.42 -3.27 15.17
CA HIS A 229 3.51 -4.74 15.25
C HIS A 229 3.90 -5.43 13.94
N GLY A 230 4.52 -4.68 13.03
CA GLY A 230 5.01 -5.13 11.74
C GLY A 230 6.43 -5.68 11.74
N VAL A 231 6.83 -6.17 10.57
CA VAL A 231 8.15 -6.77 10.31
C VAL A 231 9.24 -5.74 9.99
N GLY A 232 8.90 -4.45 9.99
CA GLY A 232 9.81 -3.36 9.60
C GLY A 232 10.95 -3.06 10.57
N ARG A 233 10.81 -3.38 11.87
CA ARG A 233 11.71 -2.90 12.92
C ARG A 233 13.17 -3.20 12.66
N ASP A 234 13.52 -4.46 12.55
CA ASP A 234 14.93 -4.86 12.55
C ASP A 234 15.63 -4.35 11.28
N VAL A 235 14.91 -4.32 10.16
CA VAL A 235 15.40 -3.80 8.88
C VAL A 235 15.59 -2.28 8.94
N LEU A 236 14.64 -1.53 9.52
CA LEU A 236 14.77 -0.08 9.67
C LEU A 236 15.91 0.28 10.62
N LEU A 237 16.04 -0.41 11.76
CA LEU A 237 17.14 -0.17 12.70
C LEU A 237 18.50 -0.46 12.06
N ALA A 238 18.63 -1.56 11.33
CA ALA A 238 19.86 -1.89 10.61
C ALA A 238 20.17 -0.84 9.53
N ALA A 239 19.16 -0.36 8.79
CA ALA A 239 19.32 0.68 7.78
C ALA A 239 19.73 2.03 8.39
N PHE A 240 19.14 2.42 9.54
CA PHE A 240 19.50 3.65 10.26
C PHE A 240 20.92 3.60 10.81
N ASP A 241 21.32 2.47 11.40
CA ASP A 241 22.68 2.25 11.91
C ASP A 241 23.71 2.34 10.77
N ARG A 242 23.47 1.64 9.65
CA ARG A 242 24.32 1.72 8.45
C ARG A 242 24.46 3.13 7.90
N ALA A 243 23.37 3.89 7.89
CA ALA A 243 23.34 5.26 7.42
C ALA A 243 23.98 6.27 8.41
N GLY A 244 24.28 5.85 9.64
CA GLY A 244 24.88 6.67 10.68
C GLY A 244 23.90 7.60 11.41
N PHE A 245 22.60 7.31 11.37
CA PHE A 245 21.61 8.05 12.16
C PHE A 245 21.64 7.63 13.65
N PRO A 246 21.20 8.50 14.57
CA PRO A 246 20.93 8.10 15.95
C PRO A 246 19.91 6.96 15.97
N THR A 247 20.12 5.98 16.84
CA THR A 247 19.18 4.86 17.01
C THR A 247 17.78 5.41 17.35
N PRO A 248 16.74 5.05 16.57
CA PRO A 248 15.37 5.44 16.86
C PRO A 248 14.93 5.00 18.27
N VAL A 249 14.17 5.86 18.94
CA VAL A 249 13.47 5.51 20.18
C VAL A 249 12.23 4.70 19.80
N LEU A 250 12.21 3.43 20.16
CA LEU A 250 11.08 2.54 19.87
C LEU A 250 9.87 2.86 20.75
N VAL A 251 8.68 2.64 20.20
CA VAL A 251 7.44 2.44 20.96
C VAL A 251 7.38 0.97 21.38
N PRO A 252 7.75 0.62 22.63
CA PRO A 252 7.94 -0.78 23.01
C PRO A 252 6.68 -1.63 22.87
N GLU A 253 5.50 -1.04 23.08
CA GLU A 253 4.20 -1.71 22.97
C GLU A 253 3.82 -2.09 21.54
N GLN A 254 4.51 -1.58 20.53
CA GLN A 254 4.24 -1.83 19.11
C GLN A 254 5.49 -2.34 18.36
N ALA A 255 6.60 -2.58 19.07
CA ALA A 255 7.92 -2.78 18.45
C ALA A 255 8.14 -4.19 17.91
N ASP A 256 7.63 -5.22 18.57
CA ASP A 256 7.77 -6.62 18.14
C ASP A 256 6.65 -6.99 17.15
N PRO A 257 6.91 -7.86 16.16
CA PRO A 257 5.85 -8.39 15.33
C PRO A 257 4.80 -9.16 16.15
N ASP A 258 3.53 -8.81 16.00
CA ASP A 258 2.41 -9.45 16.69
C ASP A 258 1.21 -9.58 15.73
N PRO A 259 0.79 -10.80 15.35
CA PRO A 259 -0.30 -11.02 14.39
C PRO A 259 -1.68 -10.56 14.88
N ASP A 260 -1.84 -10.34 16.18
CA ASP A 260 -3.12 -9.90 16.78
C ASP A 260 -3.24 -8.37 16.82
N PHE A 261 -2.15 -7.64 16.56
CA PHE A 261 -2.09 -6.17 16.60
C PHE A 261 -2.74 -5.55 17.86
N PRO A 262 -2.37 -5.97 19.08
CA PRO A 262 -3.18 -5.78 20.29
C PRO A 262 -3.43 -4.32 20.71
N THR A 263 -2.67 -3.37 20.16
CA THR A 263 -2.82 -1.94 20.46
C THR A 263 -3.68 -1.18 19.45
N VAL A 264 -4.03 -1.78 18.31
CA VAL A 264 -4.72 -1.10 17.19
C VAL A 264 -5.79 -2.01 16.58
N ALA A 265 -6.96 -1.45 16.27
CA ALA A 265 -7.99 -2.22 15.55
C ALA A 265 -7.60 -2.44 14.07
N PHE A 266 -6.82 -1.52 13.53
CA PHE A 266 -6.41 -1.50 12.13
C PHE A 266 -4.97 -0.93 12.09
N PRO A 267 -3.97 -1.71 11.68
CA PRO A 267 -2.56 -1.29 11.71
C PRO A 267 -2.21 -0.40 10.50
N ASN A 268 -2.93 0.72 10.35
CA ASN A 268 -2.62 1.78 9.40
C ASN A 268 -2.32 3.05 10.18
N PRO A 269 -1.17 3.72 9.96
CA PRO A 269 -0.86 4.98 10.64
C PRO A 269 -1.93 6.08 10.49
N GLU A 270 -2.73 6.05 9.41
CA GLU A 270 -3.80 7.02 9.18
C GLU A 270 -5.06 6.80 10.04
N GLU A 271 -5.20 5.64 10.67
CA GLU A 271 -6.38 5.33 11.46
C GLU A 271 -6.30 6.00 12.85
N PRO A 272 -7.42 6.59 13.34
CA PRO A 272 -7.45 7.18 14.67
C PRO A 272 -6.98 6.19 15.75
N GLY A 273 -6.08 6.65 16.61
CA GLY A 273 -5.50 5.85 17.70
C GLY A 273 -4.22 5.09 17.34
N ALA A 274 -3.91 4.87 16.05
CA ALA A 274 -2.74 4.09 15.66
C ALA A 274 -1.41 4.75 16.09
N MET A 275 -1.35 6.08 16.04
CA MET A 275 -0.17 6.89 16.34
C MET A 275 -0.09 7.37 17.80
N ASP A 276 -1.11 7.13 18.63
CA ASP A 276 -1.22 7.71 19.99
C ASP A 276 -0.04 7.34 20.88
N LEU A 277 0.41 6.07 20.82
CA LEU A 277 1.56 5.57 21.58
C LEU A 277 2.87 6.21 21.10
N ALA A 278 3.01 6.44 19.79
CA ALA A 278 4.16 7.15 19.23
C ALA A 278 4.18 8.62 19.66
N PHE A 279 3.04 9.30 19.67
CA PHE A 279 2.91 10.68 20.19
C PHE A 279 3.22 10.75 21.69
N ALA A 280 2.75 9.77 22.48
CA ALA A 280 3.09 9.67 23.90
C ALA A 280 4.60 9.52 24.10
N LYS A 281 5.23 8.59 23.38
CA LYS A 281 6.69 8.39 23.43
C LYS A 281 7.47 9.64 23.01
N ALA A 282 6.98 10.35 22.00
CA ALA A 282 7.61 11.58 21.52
C ALA A 282 7.48 12.74 22.51
N ARG A 283 6.38 12.83 23.29
CA ARG A 283 6.28 13.79 24.40
C ARG A 283 7.28 13.50 25.52
N GLU A 284 7.62 12.23 25.76
CA GLU A 284 8.61 11.83 26.78
C GLU A 284 10.06 12.09 26.33
N THR A 285 10.35 11.90 25.04
CA THR A 285 11.73 11.86 24.52
C THR A 285 12.12 13.04 23.64
N THR A 286 11.15 13.86 23.24
CA THR A 286 11.35 15.08 22.43
C THR A 286 12.18 14.83 21.17
N PRO A 287 11.81 13.86 20.29
CA PRO A 287 12.51 13.62 19.04
C PRO A 287 12.33 14.82 18.08
N ASP A 288 13.03 14.79 16.95
CA ASP A 288 12.84 15.75 15.86
C ASP A 288 11.73 15.28 14.90
N LEU A 289 11.51 13.97 14.80
CA LEU A 289 10.56 13.34 13.88
C LEU A 289 10.01 12.03 14.47
N ILE A 290 8.76 11.69 14.11
CA ILE A 290 8.20 10.36 14.36
C ILE A 290 8.05 9.65 13.03
N ILE A 291 8.44 8.38 12.96
CA ILE A 291 8.26 7.51 11.81
C ILE A 291 7.37 6.34 12.20
N ALA A 292 6.45 5.96 11.31
CA ALA A 292 5.72 4.70 11.43
C ALA A 292 5.68 3.95 10.10
N ASN A 293 5.81 2.62 10.16
CA ASN A 293 5.54 1.75 9.03
C ASN A 293 4.23 0.97 9.26
N ASP A 294 3.57 0.59 8.18
CA ASP A 294 2.53 -0.45 8.24
C ASP A 294 3.16 -1.85 8.38
N PRO A 295 2.38 -2.91 8.63
CA PRO A 295 2.92 -4.21 9.05
C PRO A 295 3.94 -4.86 8.11
N ASP A 296 3.80 -4.66 6.79
CA ASP A 296 4.75 -5.16 5.77
C ASP A 296 5.76 -4.10 5.30
N ALA A 297 5.74 -2.92 5.93
CA ALA A 297 6.64 -1.80 5.75
C ALA A 297 6.83 -1.32 4.30
N ASP A 298 5.79 -1.44 3.47
CA ASP A 298 5.75 -0.78 2.17
C ASP A 298 5.29 0.69 2.29
N ARG A 299 4.74 1.11 3.43
CA ARG A 299 4.34 2.51 3.72
C ARG A 299 5.19 3.18 4.77
N CYS A 300 5.26 4.50 4.74
CA CYS A 300 5.97 5.32 5.73
C CYS A 300 5.15 6.56 6.13
N ALA A 301 4.63 6.58 7.35
CA ALA A 301 4.11 7.81 7.94
C ALA A 301 5.21 8.62 8.61
N ALA A 302 5.06 9.94 8.58
CA ALA A 302 5.90 10.87 9.32
C ALA A 302 5.05 11.80 10.17
N ALA A 303 5.49 12.13 11.38
CA ALA A 303 4.85 13.12 12.23
C ALA A 303 5.86 14.11 12.78
N VAL A 304 5.42 15.36 12.93
CA VAL A 304 6.25 16.49 13.32
C VAL A 304 5.63 17.21 14.50
N ARG A 305 6.46 17.94 15.25
CA ARG A 305 5.96 18.82 16.31
C ARG A 305 5.30 20.04 15.67
N ASP A 306 4.04 20.30 16.03
CA ASP A 306 3.24 21.42 15.54
C ASP A 306 2.68 22.18 16.75
N GLY A 307 3.21 23.39 16.99
CA GLY A 307 3.00 24.09 18.25
C GLY A 307 3.52 23.28 19.45
N ASP A 308 2.65 22.98 20.41
CA ASP A 308 3.01 22.22 21.62
C ASP A 308 2.72 20.72 21.54
N ASP A 309 2.14 20.23 20.44
CA ASP A 309 1.77 18.83 20.26
C ASP A 309 2.39 18.23 18.99
N TRP A 310 1.99 17.01 18.66
CA TRP A 310 2.43 16.27 17.48
C TRP A 310 1.32 16.18 16.45
N ARG A 311 1.68 16.36 15.18
CA ARG A 311 0.78 16.23 14.03
C ARG A 311 1.37 15.23 13.04
N MET A 312 0.56 14.25 12.65
CA MET A 312 0.89 13.40 11.52
C MET A 312 0.80 14.22 10.22
N LEU A 313 1.84 14.14 9.40
CA LEU A 313 1.82 14.70 8.06
C LEU A 313 0.92 13.83 7.17
N ARG A 314 0.14 14.47 6.30
CA ARG A 314 -0.58 13.78 5.24
C ARG A 314 0.41 13.14 4.27
N GLY A 315 -0.02 12.07 3.59
CA GLY A 315 0.89 11.42 2.67
C GLY A 315 1.35 12.30 1.51
N ASP A 316 0.49 13.24 1.07
CA ASP A 316 0.84 14.29 0.11
C ASP A 316 1.90 15.28 0.65
N GLU A 317 1.85 15.63 1.94
CA GLU A 317 2.85 16.53 2.55
C GLU A 317 4.24 15.84 2.56
N VAL A 318 4.30 14.58 2.98
CA VAL A 318 5.54 13.78 2.91
C VAL A 318 5.97 13.59 1.46
N GLY A 319 5.01 13.35 0.56
CA GLY A 319 5.23 13.18 -0.87
C GLY A 319 5.94 14.38 -1.50
N ALA A 320 5.47 15.59 -1.19
CA ALA A 320 6.05 16.84 -1.64
C ALA A 320 7.42 17.14 -1.00
N LEU A 321 7.59 16.84 0.29
CA LEU A 321 8.87 17.01 1.00
C LEU A 321 9.97 16.15 0.38
N LEU A 322 9.68 14.86 0.12
CA LEU A 322 10.61 13.95 -0.54
C LEU A 322 10.93 14.39 -1.97
N ALA A 323 9.91 14.82 -2.73
CA ALA A 323 10.10 15.35 -4.08
C ALA A 323 11.02 16.58 -4.10
N SER A 324 10.74 17.57 -3.25
CA SER A 324 11.53 18.80 -3.12
C SER A 324 13.00 18.49 -2.78
N HIS A 325 13.22 17.56 -1.85
CA HIS A 325 14.57 17.14 -1.48
C HIS A 325 15.31 16.46 -2.64
N LEU A 326 14.66 15.57 -3.38
CA LEU A 326 15.23 14.91 -4.55
C LEU A 326 15.56 15.92 -5.66
N VAL A 327 14.68 16.89 -5.91
CA VAL A 327 14.91 17.99 -6.87
C VAL A 327 16.13 18.82 -6.46
N LYS A 328 16.21 19.24 -5.19
CA LYS A 328 17.35 20.00 -4.64
C LYS A 328 18.67 19.24 -4.80
N ARG A 329 18.63 17.90 -4.71
CA ARG A 329 19.78 17.00 -4.94
C ARG A 329 20.10 16.76 -6.42
N GLY A 330 19.38 17.40 -7.34
CA GLY A 330 19.62 17.29 -8.78
C GLY A 330 19.13 15.98 -9.40
N ALA A 331 18.14 15.32 -8.79
CA ALA A 331 17.54 14.11 -9.33
C ALA A 331 17.07 14.33 -10.79
N GLN A 332 17.25 13.31 -11.62
CA GLN A 332 16.84 13.29 -13.02
C GLN A 332 15.89 12.11 -13.24
N GLY A 333 15.00 12.23 -14.23
CA GLY A 333 13.98 11.24 -14.55
C GLY A 333 12.58 11.71 -14.20
N THR A 334 11.61 10.83 -14.36
CA THR A 334 10.19 11.14 -14.28
C THR A 334 9.68 11.08 -12.84
N PHE A 335 8.95 12.10 -12.44
CA PHE A 335 8.25 12.16 -11.15
C PHE A 335 6.80 11.75 -11.40
N ALA A 336 6.27 10.82 -10.61
CA ALA A 336 4.93 10.31 -10.83
C ALA A 336 4.11 10.20 -9.55
N GLU A 337 2.80 10.34 -9.69
CA GLU A 337 1.85 10.13 -8.61
C GLU A 337 0.55 9.53 -9.12
N SER A 338 -0.24 8.99 -8.20
CA SER A 338 -1.60 8.59 -8.54
C SER A 338 -2.51 9.80 -8.75
N ILE A 339 -3.52 9.67 -9.60
CA ILE A 339 -4.54 10.70 -9.90
C ILE A 339 -5.26 11.26 -8.66
N VAL A 340 -5.23 10.53 -7.54
CA VAL A 340 -5.86 10.95 -6.28
C VAL A 340 -4.90 11.69 -5.34
N SER A 341 -3.60 11.71 -5.65
CA SER A 341 -2.55 12.41 -4.88
C SER A 341 -2.46 13.88 -5.28
N SER A 342 -1.89 14.72 -4.41
CA SER A 342 -1.83 16.17 -4.56
C SER A 342 -1.09 16.63 -5.81
N SER A 343 -1.68 17.57 -6.55
CA SER A 343 -1.11 18.10 -7.78
C SER A 343 0.16 18.94 -7.56
N LEU A 344 0.60 19.10 -6.31
CA LEU A 344 1.82 19.77 -5.92
C LEU A 344 3.06 19.08 -6.52
N LEU A 345 3.08 17.75 -6.69
CA LEU A 345 4.22 17.07 -7.31
C LEU A 345 4.45 17.57 -8.73
N GLY A 346 3.38 17.70 -9.51
CA GLY A 346 3.43 18.23 -10.86
C GLY A 346 4.00 19.65 -10.89
N ARG A 347 3.66 20.50 -9.90
CA ARG A 347 4.20 21.87 -9.78
C ARG A 347 5.68 21.90 -9.44
N ILE A 348 6.12 21.04 -8.53
CA ILE A 348 7.54 20.90 -8.15
C ILE A 348 8.35 20.43 -9.37
N ALA A 349 7.88 19.40 -10.07
CA ALA A 349 8.55 18.86 -11.26
C ALA A 349 8.60 19.88 -12.41
N GLU A 350 7.48 20.56 -12.70
CA GLU A 350 7.39 21.61 -13.73
C GLU A 350 8.40 22.73 -13.47
N LYS A 351 8.46 23.24 -12.23
CA LYS A 351 9.40 24.29 -11.83
C LYS A 351 10.86 23.86 -12.00
N ALA A 352 11.15 22.58 -11.71
CA ALA A 352 12.46 21.97 -11.86
C ALA A 352 12.81 21.60 -13.31
N ASN A 353 11.89 21.76 -14.27
CA ASN A 353 11.99 21.28 -15.65
C ASN A 353 12.20 19.76 -15.74
N LEU A 354 11.52 19.00 -14.88
CA LEU A 354 11.56 17.54 -14.85
C LEU A 354 10.30 16.94 -15.50
N PRO A 355 10.41 15.77 -16.16
CA PRO A 355 9.25 15.04 -16.62
C PRO A 355 8.31 14.65 -15.47
N TYR A 356 7.01 14.70 -15.73
CA TYR A 356 5.97 14.37 -14.76
C TYR A 356 4.86 13.53 -15.40
N GLU A 357 4.35 12.53 -14.66
CA GLU A 357 3.24 11.68 -15.09
C GLU A 357 2.22 11.42 -13.97
N GLU A 358 0.94 11.59 -14.26
CA GLU A 358 -0.17 11.17 -13.39
C GLU A 358 -0.61 9.77 -13.83
N THR A 359 -0.78 8.82 -12.89
CA THR A 359 -1.22 7.45 -13.18
C THR A 359 -2.52 7.09 -12.47
N LEU A 360 -3.13 5.95 -12.77
CA LEU A 360 -4.24 5.43 -11.96
C LEU A 360 -3.78 5.07 -10.54
N THR A 361 -4.73 5.00 -9.60
CA THR A 361 -4.47 4.51 -8.23
C THR A 361 -3.98 3.06 -8.24
N GLY A 362 -3.00 2.78 -7.40
CA GLY A 362 -2.28 1.53 -7.25
C GLY A 362 -0.86 1.66 -7.81
N PHE A 363 0.14 1.48 -6.93
CA PHE A 363 1.56 1.60 -7.25
C PHE A 363 2.04 0.81 -8.47
N LYS A 364 1.35 -0.27 -8.83
CA LYS A 364 1.58 -1.03 -10.07
C LYS A 364 1.59 -0.16 -11.33
N TRP A 365 0.85 0.95 -11.37
CA TRP A 365 0.86 1.89 -12.49
C TRP A 365 2.07 2.82 -12.44
N ILE A 366 2.36 3.38 -11.26
CA ILE A 366 3.52 4.25 -11.01
C ILE A 366 4.82 3.53 -11.34
N ALA A 367 4.99 2.28 -10.88
CA ALA A 367 6.17 1.45 -11.13
C ALA A 367 6.50 1.25 -12.62
N ARG A 368 5.52 1.44 -13.51
CA ARG A 368 5.65 1.25 -14.97
C ARG A 368 5.94 2.53 -15.74
N VAL A 369 5.94 3.69 -15.07
CA VAL A 369 6.32 4.96 -15.69
C VAL A 369 7.75 4.87 -16.23
N GLU A 370 7.93 5.27 -17.48
CA GLU A 370 9.23 5.26 -18.12
C GLU A 370 10.18 6.27 -17.47
N GLY A 371 11.39 5.85 -17.16
CA GLY A 371 12.39 6.70 -16.52
C GLY A 371 12.00 7.16 -15.11
N LEU A 372 11.08 6.45 -14.42
CA LEU A 372 10.66 6.76 -13.06
C LEU A 372 11.88 7.01 -12.15
N ARG A 373 11.88 8.17 -11.50
CA ARG A 373 12.86 8.56 -10.48
C ARG A 373 12.26 8.60 -9.09
N TYR A 374 11.03 9.10 -9.00
CA TYR A 374 10.29 9.22 -7.76
C TYR A 374 8.81 8.98 -8.04
N GLY A 375 8.19 8.15 -7.22
CA GLY A 375 6.77 7.81 -7.34
C GLY A 375 6.11 7.82 -5.96
N TYR A 376 4.91 8.38 -5.81
CA TYR A 376 4.17 8.23 -4.57
C TYR A 376 2.65 8.14 -4.71
N GLU A 377 2.02 7.58 -3.68
CA GLU A 377 0.58 7.62 -3.46
C GLU A 377 0.30 8.32 -2.12
N GLU A 378 -0.75 9.14 -2.09
CA GLU A 378 -1.22 9.86 -0.89
C GLU A 378 -1.47 8.93 0.31
N ALA A 379 -1.76 7.65 0.05
CA ALA A 379 -1.91 6.59 1.05
C ALA A 379 -0.55 6.10 1.63
N LEU A 380 0.36 7.04 1.92
CA LEU A 380 1.65 6.84 2.60
C LEU A 380 2.66 5.95 1.85
N GLY A 381 2.52 5.81 0.53
CA GLY A 381 3.35 4.94 -0.30
C GLY A 381 4.38 5.71 -1.11
N TYR A 382 5.67 5.43 -0.94
CA TYR A 382 6.75 6.18 -1.63
C TYR A 382 7.78 5.24 -2.23
N CYS A 383 8.17 5.49 -3.48
CA CYS A 383 9.32 4.87 -4.12
C CYS A 383 10.36 5.94 -4.42
N VAL A 384 11.39 5.98 -3.58
CA VAL A 384 12.51 6.93 -3.68
C VAL A 384 13.72 6.35 -4.41
N ASP A 385 13.70 5.04 -4.70
CA ASP A 385 14.75 4.30 -5.39
C ASP A 385 14.19 3.19 -6.31
N PRO A 386 13.54 3.57 -7.43
CA PRO A 386 12.90 2.63 -8.36
C PRO A 386 13.86 1.69 -9.08
N GLU A 387 15.17 1.98 -9.08
CA GLU A 387 16.19 1.06 -9.57
C GLU A 387 16.42 -0.12 -8.61
N GLY A 388 16.33 0.13 -7.30
CA GLY A 388 16.46 -0.89 -6.26
C GLY A 388 15.15 -1.63 -6.03
N VAL A 389 14.09 -0.91 -5.68
CA VAL A 389 12.75 -1.45 -5.41
C VAL A 389 11.74 -0.74 -6.29
N ARG A 390 11.14 -1.48 -7.22
CA ARG A 390 10.11 -0.96 -8.14
C ARG A 390 8.69 -1.05 -7.58
N ASP A 391 8.57 -0.81 -6.28
CA ASP A 391 7.33 -0.66 -5.52
C ASP A 391 7.57 0.40 -4.43
N LYS A 392 6.58 0.60 -3.56
CA LYS A 392 6.73 1.40 -2.35
C LYS A 392 7.76 0.75 -1.42
N ASP A 393 8.55 1.58 -0.77
CA ASP A 393 9.55 1.18 0.20
C ASP A 393 9.55 2.14 1.38
N GLY A 394 8.88 1.73 2.45
CA GLY A 394 8.74 2.51 3.67
C GLY A 394 10.05 2.69 4.43
N ILE A 395 11.05 1.83 4.22
CA ILE A 395 12.35 1.90 4.88
C ILE A 395 13.20 2.98 4.22
N THR A 396 13.31 2.97 2.89
CA THR A 396 14.10 3.99 2.18
C THR A 396 13.42 5.37 2.22
N ALA A 397 12.08 5.41 2.25
CA ALA A 397 11.35 6.64 2.51
C ALA A 397 11.68 7.22 3.91
N ALA A 398 11.69 6.38 4.95
CA ALA A 398 12.05 6.77 6.31
C ALA A 398 13.49 7.32 6.41
N LEU A 399 14.45 6.70 5.71
CA LEU A 399 15.81 7.21 5.63
C LEU A 399 15.86 8.61 4.98
N LEU A 400 15.19 8.78 3.84
CA LEU A 400 15.25 10.02 3.07
C LEU A 400 14.57 11.20 3.78
N ILE A 401 13.42 10.97 4.44
CA ILE A 401 12.77 12.02 5.23
C ILE A 401 13.57 12.38 6.49
N THR A 402 14.28 11.41 7.09
CA THR A 402 15.14 11.66 8.25
C THR A 402 16.42 12.42 7.86
N GLU A 403 16.97 12.16 6.66
CA GLU A 403 18.04 12.98 6.07
C GLU A 403 17.57 14.43 5.88
N LEU A 404 16.40 14.64 5.27
CA LEU A 404 15.83 15.97 5.08
C LEU A 404 15.62 16.70 6.41
N ALA A 405 15.05 16.01 7.42
CA ALA A 405 14.87 16.56 8.75
C ALA A 405 16.21 16.94 9.40
N SER A 406 17.26 16.14 9.21
CA SER A 406 18.61 16.44 9.71
C SER A 406 19.20 17.68 9.03
N GLU A 407 19.09 17.80 7.70
CA GLU A 407 19.58 18.98 6.98
C GLU A 407 18.88 20.27 7.43
N LEU A 408 17.56 20.22 7.61
CA LEU A 408 16.77 21.36 8.08
C LEU A 408 17.12 21.71 9.53
N LYS A 409 17.29 20.70 10.40
CA LYS A 409 17.71 20.90 11.79
C LYS A 409 19.04 21.66 11.90
N GLU A 410 20.04 21.31 11.09
CA GLU A 410 21.33 22.02 11.07
C GLU A 410 21.19 23.49 10.59
N GLN A 411 20.12 23.80 9.87
CA GLN A 411 19.77 25.16 9.46
C GLN A 411 18.89 25.90 10.47
N GLY A 412 18.54 25.27 11.60
CA GLY A 412 17.59 25.80 12.57
C GLY A 412 16.14 25.81 12.06
N ARG A 413 15.81 24.92 11.12
CA ARG A 413 14.52 24.81 10.43
C ARG A 413 13.87 23.45 10.68
N THR A 414 12.58 23.37 10.37
CA THR A 414 11.73 22.19 10.48
C THR A 414 11.15 21.79 9.13
N LEU A 415 10.56 20.60 9.04
CA LEU A 415 9.81 20.17 7.86
C LEU A 415 8.58 21.07 7.61
N LEU A 416 7.97 21.64 8.66
CA LEU A 416 6.86 22.58 8.53
C LEU A 416 7.31 23.89 7.84
N ASP A 417 8.51 24.38 8.15
CA ASP A 417 9.06 25.56 7.47
C ASP A 417 9.27 25.30 5.97
N LEU A 418 9.63 24.07 5.58
CA LEU A 418 9.78 23.71 4.17
C LEU A 418 8.42 23.56 3.48
N LEU A 419 7.41 23.03 4.15
CA LEU A 419 6.04 23.01 3.63
C LEU A 419 5.50 24.43 3.41
N ASP A 420 5.81 25.35 4.32
CA ASP A 420 5.45 26.76 4.19
C ASP A 420 6.16 27.44 3.01
N ASP A 421 7.45 27.14 2.77
CA ASP A 421 8.16 27.60 1.58
C ASP A 421 7.53 27.06 0.28
N LEU A 422 7.20 25.76 0.24
CA LEU A 422 6.55 25.15 -0.91
C LEU A 422 5.17 25.77 -1.17
N ALA A 423 4.42 26.10 -0.11
CA ALA A 423 3.14 26.78 -0.23
C ALA A 423 3.28 28.20 -0.80
N VAL A 424 4.32 28.94 -0.44
CA VAL A 424 4.62 30.25 -1.04
C VAL A 424 5.06 30.10 -2.51
N GLU A 425 5.88 29.10 -2.83
CA GLU A 425 6.41 28.93 -4.18
C GLU A 425 5.38 28.41 -5.20
N HIS A 426 4.51 27.50 -4.77
CA HIS A 426 3.61 26.76 -5.66
C HIS A 426 2.11 27.01 -5.39
N GLY A 427 1.80 27.74 -4.31
CA GLY A 427 0.46 27.79 -3.72
C GLY A 427 0.30 26.72 -2.64
N LEU A 428 -0.59 26.97 -1.67
CA LEU A 428 -0.93 26.01 -0.64
C LEU A 428 -1.86 24.93 -1.23
N HIS A 429 -1.33 23.74 -1.42
CA HIS A 429 -2.10 22.53 -1.75
C HIS A 429 -2.54 21.85 -0.45
N ALA A 430 -3.80 22.06 -0.06
CA ALA A 430 -4.38 21.40 1.09
C ALA A 430 -5.27 20.22 0.63
N THR A 431 -5.01 19.04 1.16
CA THR A 431 -5.77 17.83 0.83
C THR A 431 -6.60 17.32 2.00
N ASP A 432 -7.69 16.63 1.69
CA ASP A 432 -8.49 15.89 2.66
C ASP A 432 -9.25 14.75 1.99
N GLN A 433 -9.78 13.83 2.77
CA GLN A 433 -10.55 12.70 2.25
C GLN A 433 -11.90 12.54 2.95
N LEU A 434 -12.85 12.01 2.19
CA LEU A 434 -14.11 11.47 2.66
C LEU A 434 -14.11 9.99 2.33
N SER A 435 -14.13 9.14 3.36
CA SER A 435 -14.23 7.70 3.19
C SER A 435 -15.49 7.19 3.90
N VAL A 436 -16.38 6.58 3.13
CA VAL A 436 -17.65 6.04 3.64
C VAL A 436 -17.61 4.53 3.51
N ARG A 437 -17.60 3.83 4.65
CA ARG A 437 -17.75 2.37 4.71
C ARG A 437 -19.24 2.03 4.72
N VAL A 438 -19.64 1.08 3.89
CA VAL A 438 -21.02 0.61 3.79
C VAL A 438 -21.10 -0.90 4.05
N GLU A 439 -22.23 -1.35 4.57
CA GLU A 439 -22.56 -2.78 4.64
C GLU A 439 -23.23 -3.24 3.33
N ASP A 440 -24.05 -2.37 2.73
CA ASP A 440 -24.72 -2.60 1.45
C ASP A 440 -23.93 -1.95 0.30
N LEU A 441 -23.31 -2.78 -0.54
CA LEU A 441 -22.53 -2.34 -1.70
C LEU A 441 -23.35 -1.58 -2.74
N SER A 442 -24.69 -1.74 -2.77
CA SER A 442 -25.55 -0.99 -3.71
C SER A 442 -25.49 0.52 -3.47
N LEU A 443 -25.23 0.96 -2.22
CA LEU A 443 -25.09 2.37 -1.88
C LEU A 443 -23.90 3.03 -2.62
N ILE A 444 -22.81 2.29 -2.84
CA ILE A 444 -21.66 2.77 -3.63
C ILE A 444 -22.06 2.93 -5.09
N ALA A 445 -22.74 1.93 -5.65
CA ALA A 445 -23.18 1.95 -7.05
C ALA A 445 -24.19 3.09 -7.30
N ASP A 446 -25.13 3.30 -6.37
CA ASP A 446 -26.11 4.37 -6.42
C ASP A 446 -25.46 5.75 -6.33
N ALA A 447 -24.49 5.93 -5.41
CA ALA A 447 -23.74 7.19 -5.29
C ALA A 447 -22.95 7.51 -6.57
N MET A 448 -22.23 6.53 -7.12
CA MET A 448 -21.47 6.70 -8.36
C MET A 448 -22.38 6.99 -9.56
N THR A 449 -23.53 6.32 -9.65
CA THR A 449 -24.53 6.56 -10.71
C THR A 449 -25.10 7.98 -10.60
N ARG A 450 -25.51 8.38 -9.40
CA ARG A 450 -26.04 9.73 -9.12
C ARG A 450 -25.05 10.82 -9.52
N LEU A 451 -23.80 10.70 -9.09
CA LEU A 451 -22.74 11.68 -9.38
C LEU A 451 -22.40 11.75 -10.87
N ARG A 452 -22.52 10.62 -11.59
CA ARG A 452 -22.27 10.54 -13.04
C ARG A 452 -23.41 11.16 -13.85
N GLU A 453 -24.66 10.88 -13.48
CA GLU A 453 -25.85 11.37 -14.19
C GLU A 453 -26.23 12.81 -13.81
N HIS A 454 -25.95 13.21 -12.57
CA HIS A 454 -26.30 14.51 -12.00
C HIS A 454 -25.07 15.14 -11.34
N PRO A 455 -24.02 15.46 -12.12
CA PRO A 455 -22.79 16.03 -11.57
C PRO A 455 -23.09 17.37 -10.86
N PRO A 456 -22.48 17.64 -9.69
CA PRO A 456 -22.65 18.92 -9.02
C PRO A 456 -22.18 20.07 -9.93
N THR A 457 -22.92 21.18 -9.92
CA THR A 457 -22.55 22.39 -10.66
C THR A 457 -21.70 23.36 -9.84
N SER A 458 -21.73 23.23 -8.51
CA SER A 458 -20.87 23.96 -7.58
C SER A 458 -20.65 23.18 -6.28
N LEU A 459 -19.50 23.37 -5.63
CA LEU A 459 -19.19 22.87 -4.29
C LEU A 459 -18.50 23.98 -3.49
N ALA A 460 -18.90 24.21 -2.24
CA ALA A 460 -18.41 25.32 -1.41
C ALA A 460 -18.53 26.71 -2.09
N GLY A 461 -19.55 26.89 -2.93
CA GLY A 461 -19.73 28.08 -3.75
C GLY A 461 -18.75 28.23 -4.94
N LEU A 462 -17.82 27.29 -5.12
CA LEU A 462 -16.93 27.24 -6.27
C LEU A 462 -17.63 26.56 -7.46
N PRO A 463 -17.62 27.13 -8.67
CA PRO A 463 -18.21 26.49 -9.84
C PRO A 463 -17.41 25.27 -10.27
N VAL A 464 -18.10 24.19 -10.62
CA VAL A 464 -17.49 23.02 -11.28
C VAL A 464 -17.30 23.36 -12.76
N THR A 465 -16.03 23.46 -13.19
CA THR A 465 -15.66 23.84 -14.56
C THR A 465 -15.54 22.63 -15.49
N LYS A 466 -15.28 21.45 -14.92
CA LYS A 466 -15.16 20.20 -15.67
C LYS A 466 -15.61 19.02 -14.81
N ALA A 467 -16.38 18.13 -15.38
CA ALA A 467 -16.74 16.83 -14.81
C ALA A 467 -16.31 15.74 -15.80
N GLU A 468 -15.46 14.82 -15.34
CA GLU A 468 -14.87 13.77 -16.17
C GLU A 468 -15.31 12.40 -15.64
N ASP A 469 -15.85 11.58 -16.54
CA ASP A 469 -16.10 10.18 -16.27
C ASP A 469 -14.89 9.34 -16.72
N LEU A 470 -14.14 8.84 -15.74
CA LEU A 470 -12.91 8.10 -15.99
C LEU A 470 -13.16 6.71 -16.57
N THR A 471 -14.43 6.25 -16.66
CA THR A 471 -14.78 4.97 -17.31
C THR A 471 -14.50 5.00 -18.82
N GLN A 472 -14.35 6.18 -19.41
CA GLN A 472 -13.94 6.34 -20.81
C GLN A 472 -12.42 6.42 -20.98
N GLY A 473 -11.67 6.48 -19.88
CA GLY A 473 -10.26 6.84 -19.87
C GLY A 473 -10.05 8.33 -20.21
N THR A 474 -8.79 8.71 -20.32
CA THR A 474 -8.36 10.03 -20.81
C THR A 474 -7.23 9.85 -21.82
N ASP A 475 -6.73 10.95 -22.41
CA ASP A 475 -5.54 10.90 -23.27
C ASP A 475 -4.29 10.33 -22.57
N LYS A 476 -4.26 10.33 -21.23
CA LYS A 476 -3.12 9.89 -20.41
C LYS A 476 -3.40 8.66 -19.55
N LEU A 477 -4.67 8.37 -19.25
CA LEU A 477 -5.05 7.36 -18.27
C LEU A 477 -5.96 6.31 -18.91
N PRO A 478 -5.72 5.01 -18.67
CA PRO A 478 -6.66 3.99 -19.09
C PRO A 478 -8.00 4.12 -18.34
N PRO A 479 -9.08 3.54 -18.89
CA PRO A 479 -10.39 3.50 -18.24
C PRO A 479 -10.36 2.96 -16.81
N THR A 480 -11.10 3.60 -15.90
CA THR A 480 -11.34 3.14 -14.53
C THR A 480 -12.70 3.62 -14.01
N ASP A 481 -13.31 2.91 -13.07
CA ASP A 481 -14.50 3.45 -12.40
C ASP A 481 -14.11 4.55 -11.41
N GLY A 482 -14.34 5.78 -11.82
CA GLY A 482 -14.07 6.98 -11.03
C GLY A 482 -14.57 8.23 -11.75
N LEU A 483 -14.77 9.29 -10.99
CA LEU A 483 -15.17 10.61 -11.51
C LEU A 483 -14.19 11.66 -11.01
N ARG A 484 -13.82 12.62 -11.88
CA ARG A 484 -13.00 13.79 -11.52
C ARG A 484 -13.77 15.07 -11.78
N TYR A 485 -13.90 15.90 -10.75
CA TYR A 485 -14.47 17.23 -10.81
C TYR A 485 -13.37 18.26 -10.64
N THR A 486 -13.23 19.16 -11.61
CA THR A 486 -12.35 20.33 -11.54
C THR A 486 -13.19 21.55 -11.19
N LEU A 487 -12.72 22.32 -10.22
CA LEU A 487 -13.29 23.58 -9.77
C LEU A 487 -12.25 24.69 -9.90
N ASP A 488 -12.66 25.94 -9.76
CA ASP A 488 -11.73 27.06 -9.67
C ASP A 488 -10.93 26.99 -8.35
N GLY A 489 -9.67 26.56 -8.43
CA GLY A 489 -8.78 26.39 -7.29
C GLY A 489 -9.05 25.15 -6.42
N ALA A 490 -9.80 24.16 -6.92
CA ALA A 490 -10.01 22.90 -6.20
C ALA A 490 -10.29 21.73 -7.16
N ARG A 491 -10.16 20.51 -6.66
CA ARG A 491 -10.63 19.30 -7.36
C ARG A 491 -11.15 18.25 -6.40
N VAL A 492 -12.06 17.42 -6.91
CA VAL A 492 -12.58 16.24 -6.21
C VAL A 492 -12.47 15.03 -7.12
N ILE A 493 -11.88 13.95 -6.62
CA ILE A 493 -11.87 12.65 -7.29
C ILE A 493 -12.65 11.67 -6.44
N VAL A 494 -13.59 10.92 -7.01
CA VAL A 494 -14.36 9.89 -6.31
C VAL A 494 -14.23 8.56 -7.01
N ARG A 495 -14.08 7.49 -6.24
CA ARG A 495 -14.04 6.11 -6.75
C ARG A 495 -14.46 5.08 -5.69
N PRO A 496 -15.00 3.92 -6.11
CA PRO A 496 -15.11 2.75 -5.24
C PRO A 496 -13.73 2.26 -4.82
N SER A 497 -13.60 1.82 -3.57
CA SER A 497 -12.42 1.08 -3.10
C SER A 497 -12.38 -0.30 -3.76
N GLY A 498 -11.18 -0.74 -4.14
CA GLY A 498 -10.98 -2.05 -4.78
C GLY A 498 -10.80 -3.21 -3.79
N THR A 499 -10.55 -2.90 -2.52
CA THR A 499 -10.16 -3.87 -1.48
C THR A 499 -11.07 -3.85 -0.25
N GLU A 500 -11.95 -2.86 -0.15
CA GLU A 500 -12.83 -2.65 1.00
C GLU A 500 -14.21 -2.19 0.51
N PRO A 501 -15.30 -2.45 1.26
CA PRO A 501 -16.64 -1.94 0.95
C PRO A 501 -16.74 -0.44 1.31
N LYS A 502 -15.96 0.40 0.61
CA LYS A 502 -15.84 1.84 0.85
C LYS A 502 -15.98 2.64 -0.43
N LEU A 503 -16.67 3.78 -0.36
CA LEU A 503 -16.53 4.88 -1.32
C LEU A 503 -15.42 5.82 -0.81
N LYS A 504 -14.50 6.21 -1.69
CA LYS A 504 -13.42 7.16 -1.35
C LYS A 504 -13.51 8.40 -2.23
N CYS A 505 -13.52 9.56 -1.60
CA CYS A 505 -13.48 10.87 -2.26
C CYS A 505 -12.26 11.64 -1.75
N TYR A 506 -11.42 12.08 -2.69
CA TYR A 506 -10.18 12.81 -2.45
C TYR A 506 -10.39 14.26 -2.84
N LEU A 507 -10.09 15.16 -1.92
CA LEU A 507 -10.34 16.59 -2.04
C LEU A 507 -8.99 17.31 -2.04
N GLU A 508 -8.82 18.25 -2.96
CA GLU A 508 -7.68 19.17 -2.95
C GLU A 508 -8.18 20.60 -3.18
N VAL A 509 -7.67 21.52 -2.37
CA VAL A 509 -7.85 22.96 -2.53
C VAL A 509 -6.47 23.59 -2.73
N VAL A 510 -6.35 24.47 -3.70
CA VAL A 510 -5.12 25.21 -4.02
C VAL A 510 -5.35 26.69 -3.80
N ILE A 511 -4.66 27.25 -2.79
CA ILE A 511 -4.73 28.68 -2.47
C ILE A 511 -3.41 29.35 -2.85
N PRO A 512 -3.40 30.32 -3.80
CA PRO A 512 -2.21 31.13 -4.04
C PRO A 512 -1.77 31.84 -2.75
N VAL A 513 -0.47 31.82 -2.46
CA VAL A 513 0.12 32.46 -1.29
C VAL A 513 1.14 33.47 -1.77
N GLU A 514 0.94 34.76 -1.46
CA GLU A 514 1.82 35.83 -1.93
C GLU A 514 3.18 35.80 -1.24
N ASP A 515 3.17 35.62 0.08
CA ASP A 515 4.36 35.51 0.92
C ASP A 515 4.01 34.79 2.24
N HIS A 516 5.03 34.56 3.09
CA HIS A 516 4.84 33.86 4.37
C HIS A 516 3.85 34.55 5.32
N SER A 517 3.60 35.85 5.19
CA SER A 517 2.62 36.56 6.04
C SER A 517 1.17 36.22 5.68
N ALA A 518 0.91 35.75 4.45
CA ALA A 518 -0.39 35.31 3.99
C ALA A 518 -0.73 33.86 4.39
N LEU A 519 0.24 33.07 4.86
CA LEU A 519 0.06 31.65 5.17
C LEU A 519 -1.06 31.36 6.18
N PRO A 520 -1.19 32.07 7.33
CA PRO A 520 -2.26 31.78 8.28
C PRO A 520 -3.66 31.90 7.65
N ALA A 521 -3.88 32.98 6.88
CA ALA A 521 -5.16 33.21 6.21
C ALA A 521 -5.40 32.18 5.08
N ALA A 522 -4.35 31.79 4.35
CA ALA A 522 -4.45 30.75 3.32
C ALA A 522 -4.81 29.39 3.92
N LYS A 523 -4.18 29.00 5.04
CA LYS A 523 -4.46 27.76 5.77
C LYS A 523 -5.89 27.73 6.30
N GLU A 524 -6.36 28.82 6.90
CA GLU A 524 -7.75 28.95 7.38
C GLU A 524 -8.75 28.83 6.24
N LYS A 525 -8.53 29.55 5.13
CA LYS A 525 -9.38 29.49 3.95
C LYS A 525 -9.42 28.08 3.34
N ALA A 526 -8.27 27.43 3.22
CA ALA A 526 -8.18 26.08 2.67
C ALA A 526 -8.95 25.06 3.55
N ALA A 527 -8.78 25.13 4.87
CA ALA A 527 -9.51 24.27 5.82
C ALA A 527 -11.03 24.48 5.75
N HIS A 528 -11.48 25.73 5.66
CA HIS A 528 -12.90 26.05 5.46
C HIS A 528 -13.42 25.46 4.14
N LEU A 529 -12.72 25.67 3.02
CA LEU A 529 -13.13 25.14 1.73
C LEU A 529 -13.18 23.61 1.71
N LEU A 530 -12.17 22.93 2.28
CA LEU A 530 -12.18 21.46 2.37
C LEU A 530 -13.39 20.95 3.16
N THR A 531 -13.74 21.61 4.26
CA THR A 531 -14.91 21.26 5.09
C THR A 531 -16.22 21.42 4.31
N GLU A 532 -16.39 22.56 3.62
CA GLU A 532 -17.59 22.85 2.84
C GLU A 532 -17.69 21.95 1.60
N ILE A 533 -16.59 21.70 0.89
CA ILE A 533 -16.55 20.76 -0.24
C ILE A 533 -16.93 19.36 0.25
N LYS A 534 -16.39 18.91 1.38
CA LYS A 534 -16.72 17.60 1.95
C LYS A 534 -18.22 17.48 2.23
N ARG A 535 -18.83 18.49 2.85
CA ARG A 535 -20.27 18.52 3.14
C ARG A 535 -21.12 18.51 1.87
N ASP A 536 -20.83 19.41 0.94
CA ASP A 536 -21.61 19.58 -0.29
C ASP A 536 -21.47 18.34 -1.18
N PHE A 537 -20.28 17.76 -1.25
CA PHE A 537 -20.03 16.54 -2.02
C PHE A 537 -20.70 15.32 -1.40
N SER A 538 -20.72 15.20 -0.06
CA SER A 538 -21.49 14.15 0.63
C SER A 538 -22.97 14.23 0.25
N THR A 539 -23.53 15.44 0.27
CA THR A 539 -24.92 15.70 -0.13
C THR A 539 -25.16 15.33 -1.60
N ALA A 540 -24.25 15.71 -2.50
CA ALA A 540 -24.36 15.40 -3.93
C ALA A 540 -24.26 13.89 -4.21
N ALA A 541 -23.45 13.17 -3.43
CA ALA A 541 -23.31 11.71 -3.52
C ALA A 541 -24.49 10.96 -2.88
N GLY A 542 -25.27 11.62 -2.02
CA GLY A 542 -26.41 11.02 -1.32
C GLY A 542 -26.00 10.13 -0.15
N ILE A 543 -24.90 10.49 0.52
CA ILE A 543 -24.31 9.78 1.67
C ILE A 543 -24.47 10.57 2.97
#